data_AF-A0A6B1FEC0-F1
#
_entry.id   AF-A0A6B1FEC0-F1
#
_cell.length_a   1.000
_cell.length_b   1.000
_cell.length_c   1.000
_cell.angle_alpha   90.00
_cell.angle_beta   90.00
_cell.angle_gamma   90.00
#
_symmetry.space_group_name_H-M   'P 1'
#
loop_
_entity.id
_entity.type
_entity.pdbx_description
1 polymer ?
#
loop_
_entity_poly.entity_id
_entity_poly.type
_entity_poly.pdbx_seq_one_letter_code
_entity_poly.pdbx_strand_id
1 'polypeptide(L)'
;MNLSLIQLLTGDYESGWQGYDWRLSVSSNKILITHPQVERWDGHNLAPGEPLMLVAEQGLGDTLQFMRYVPYLNRTGKTTSLCAPTKLHGLIQSSGITTMIYSPEEGSRITQGKWLPLLSLPKYLNVSPANPLVEPPYIKAPQQNVEHWQQKLATEKSPIIGINWQGSQAGSKLGKTLPLAAFAPVIEQTDASLLSLQKGDGAEQLEDCPFRHRFVGCQEEINETWDFVETAAMIANCDLVITCDTSVAHLAAGMGKPTWVLLVAVPDWRWGMEGDTTFWYPAMRLFRQRERGNWQEVMDRVATALAAGATPWTETPVPGQKVGSMRIPVAFAELIDKITILEIKSEQLKGQGKVNVDHELGLLRRVLEQSGVELLPEHYHQLKDVNQSLWNIEDDIRAHEHRQDFGEQFIQLARSVYQQNDQRAAIKRSINDHYGSAIREEKSYS
;
A
#
# COMPACT_ATOMS: atom_id res chain seq x y z
N MET A 1 19.94 8.14 14.96
CA MET A 1 18.85 7.95 13.97
C MET A 1 19.28 6.82 13.06
N ASN A 2 18.46 5.79 12.87
CA ASN A 2 18.88 4.58 12.16
C ASN A 2 18.72 4.80 10.64
N LEU A 3 19.84 4.95 9.92
CA LEU A 3 19.90 5.21 8.47
C LEU A 3 19.02 4.23 7.68
N SER A 4 18.97 2.97 8.11
CA SER A 4 18.17 1.92 7.50
C SER A 4 16.68 2.26 7.44
N LEU A 5 16.13 2.93 8.46
CA LEU A 5 14.71 3.30 8.50
C LEU A 5 14.39 4.38 7.46
N ILE A 6 15.32 5.30 7.22
CA ILE A 6 15.18 6.33 6.18
C ILE A 6 15.24 5.67 4.81
N GLN A 7 16.21 4.79 4.59
CA GLN A 7 16.35 4.03 3.34
C GLN A 7 15.07 3.24 3.01
N LEU A 8 14.54 2.50 3.99
CA LEU A 8 13.26 1.79 3.85
C LEU A 8 12.09 2.75 3.56
N LEU A 9 12.00 3.86 4.29
CA LEU A 9 10.95 4.87 4.12
C LEU A 9 10.98 5.53 2.74
N THR A 10 12.18 5.71 2.16
CA THR A 10 12.37 6.29 0.81
C THR A 10 12.39 5.25 -0.30
N GLY A 11 12.15 3.97 0.00
CA GLY A 11 12.03 2.89 -0.99
C GLY A 11 13.34 2.18 -1.37
N ASP A 12 14.47 2.49 -0.73
CA ASP A 12 15.73 1.75 -0.85
C ASP A 12 15.71 0.53 0.09
N TYR A 13 14.94 -0.50 -0.31
CA TYR A 13 14.79 -1.73 0.46
C TYR A 13 16.07 -2.54 0.55
N GLU A 14 16.90 -2.53 -0.50
CA GLU A 14 18.16 -3.28 -0.53
C GLU A 14 19.10 -2.80 0.57
N SER A 15 19.44 -1.51 0.57
CA SER A 15 20.32 -0.95 1.61
C SER A 15 19.64 -0.92 2.97
N GLY A 16 18.34 -0.61 2.98
CA GLY A 16 17.52 -0.58 4.18
C GLY A 16 17.57 -1.89 4.96
N TRP A 17 17.40 -3.03 4.29
CA TRP A 17 17.48 -4.33 4.97
C TRP A 17 18.88 -4.69 5.45
N GLN A 18 19.93 -4.31 4.72
CA GLN A 18 21.31 -4.58 5.16
C GLN A 18 21.61 -3.89 6.50
N GLY A 19 21.15 -2.64 6.68
CA GLY A 19 21.35 -1.86 7.90
C GLY A 19 20.34 -2.13 9.02
N TYR A 20 19.21 -2.80 8.73
CA TYR A 20 18.08 -2.87 9.67
C TYR A 20 18.42 -3.54 11.00
N ASP A 21 19.35 -4.50 11.00
CA ASP A 21 19.81 -5.22 12.19
C ASP A 21 20.61 -4.38 13.18
N TRP A 22 21.05 -3.19 12.80
CA TRP A 22 21.69 -2.24 13.72
C TRP A 22 20.79 -1.88 14.92
N ARG A 23 19.46 -2.00 14.76
CA ARG A 23 18.49 -1.83 15.87
C ARG A 23 18.78 -2.73 17.06
N LEU A 24 19.28 -3.95 16.82
CA LEU A 24 19.57 -4.94 17.87
C LEU A 24 20.75 -4.51 18.74
N SER A 25 21.73 -3.79 18.15
CA SER A 25 22.91 -3.28 18.86
C SER A 25 22.62 -2.01 19.68
N VAL A 26 21.68 -1.16 19.22
CA VAL A 26 21.40 0.14 19.85
C VAL A 26 20.39 0.02 21.00
N SER A 27 19.46 -0.92 20.94
CA SER A 27 18.32 -1.00 21.88
C SER A 27 18.57 -1.85 23.14
N SER A 28 19.83 -2.13 23.48
CA SER A 28 20.23 -2.85 24.71
C SER A 28 19.42 -4.13 25.00
N ASN A 29 19.23 -5.01 24.01
CA ASN A 29 18.48 -6.28 24.11
C ASN A 29 16.98 -6.18 24.47
N LYS A 30 16.37 -4.99 24.66
CA LYS A 30 14.98 -4.88 25.14
C LYS A 30 13.91 -5.05 24.06
N ILE A 31 14.28 -5.09 22.79
CA ILE A 31 13.31 -5.21 21.69
C ILE A 31 12.92 -6.66 21.40
N LEU A 32 13.79 -7.62 21.72
CA LEU A 32 13.48 -9.04 21.59
C LEU A 32 12.70 -9.50 22.82
N ILE A 33 11.71 -10.37 22.61
CA ILE A 33 10.96 -10.94 23.74
C ILE A 33 11.76 -12.03 24.46
N THR A 34 12.72 -12.66 23.79
CA THR A 34 13.59 -13.70 24.35
C THR A 34 14.89 -13.85 23.55
N HIS A 35 15.85 -14.55 24.15
CA HIS A 35 17.13 -14.91 23.53
C HIS A 35 17.34 -16.43 23.65
N PRO A 36 17.12 -17.20 22.58
CA PRO A 36 17.39 -18.63 22.56
C PRO A 36 18.87 -18.94 22.77
N GLN A 37 19.19 -20.11 23.36
CA GLN A 37 20.56 -20.58 23.60
C GLN A 37 21.16 -21.33 22.39
N VAL A 38 20.70 -20.99 21.19
CA VAL A 38 21.12 -21.59 19.93
C VAL A 38 21.76 -20.55 19.02
N GLU A 39 22.47 -21.02 17.99
CA GLU A 39 23.13 -20.14 17.04
C GLU A 39 22.11 -19.30 16.25
N ARG A 40 22.44 -18.03 16.02
CA ARG A 40 21.64 -17.18 15.14
C ARG A 40 21.82 -17.62 13.69
N TRP A 41 20.73 -17.83 12.99
CA TRP A 41 20.75 -18.11 11.56
C TRP A 41 21.29 -16.91 10.77
N ASP A 42 22.26 -17.16 9.89
CA ASP A 42 22.96 -16.18 9.06
C ASP A 42 22.31 -15.96 7.69
N GLY A 43 21.15 -16.58 7.44
CA GLY A 43 20.45 -16.55 6.15
C GLY A 43 20.87 -17.63 5.16
N HIS A 44 21.94 -18.35 5.46
CA HIS A 44 22.47 -19.43 4.64
C HIS A 44 22.53 -20.73 5.47
N ASN A 45 22.78 -21.88 4.83
CA ASN A 45 23.16 -23.11 5.53
C ASN A 45 22.25 -23.53 6.71
N LEU A 46 20.96 -23.74 6.42
CA LEU A 46 20.07 -24.51 7.30
C LEU A 46 20.10 -25.97 6.80
N ALA A 47 20.55 -26.92 7.62
CA ALA A 47 20.60 -28.32 7.21
C ALA A 47 19.17 -28.86 6.95
N PRO A 48 18.99 -29.85 6.06
CA PRO A 48 17.68 -30.46 5.85
C PRO A 48 17.06 -30.95 7.16
N GLY A 49 15.87 -30.44 7.49
CA GLY A 49 15.16 -30.77 8.72
C GLY A 49 15.63 -30.04 9.98
N GLU A 50 16.67 -29.21 9.90
CA GLU A 50 17.10 -28.37 11.03
C GLU A 50 16.02 -27.32 11.35
N PRO A 51 15.55 -27.23 12.61
CA PRO A 51 14.49 -26.30 12.97
C PRO A 51 15.00 -24.85 13.02
N LEU A 52 14.19 -23.93 12.50
CA LEU A 52 14.42 -22.48 12.58
C LEU A 52 13.35 -21.85 13.48
N MET A 53 13.78 -21.25 14.58
CA MET A 53 12.91 -20.46 15.44
C MET A 53 12.94 -18.99 15.06
N LEU A 54 11.78 -18.43 14.70
CA LEU A 54 11.62 -16.99 14.60
C LEU A 54 11.21 -16.43 15.95
N VAL A 55 11.88 -15.36 16.38
CA VAL A 55 11.62 -14.71 17.67
C VAL A 55 10.99 -13.36 17.43
N ALA A 56 9.77 -13.16 17.90
CA ALA A 56 9.09 -11.89 17.83
C ALA A 56 9.87 -10.79 18.60
N GLU A 57 9.70 -9.57 18.12
CA GLU A 57 10.36 -8.38 18.64
C GLU A 57 9.41 -7.18 18.52
N GLN A 58 9.73 -6.10 19.24
CA GLN A 58 9.00 -4.84 19.24
C GLN A 58 7.56 -5.01 19.75
N GLY A 59 6.55 -4.59 18.97
CA GLY A 59 5.15 -4.58 19.37
C GLY A 59 4.34 -5.77 18.84
N LEU A 60 3.08 -5.86 19.28
CA LEU A 60 2.15 -6.89 18.81
C LEU A 60 1.84 -6.75 17.32
N GLY A 61 1.74 -5.51 16.81
CA GLY A 61 1.53 -5.22 15.39
C GLY A 61 2.66 -5.76 14.50
N ASP A 62 3.91 -5.68 14.97
CA ASP A 62 5.07 -6.24 14.29
C ASP A 62 4.97 -7.76 14.19
N THR A 63 4.56 -8.43 15.26
CA THR A 63 4.33 -9.88 15.24
C THR A 63 3.23 -10.25 14.24
N LEU A 64 2.09 -9.56 14.31
CA LEU A 64 0.95 -9.77 13.40
C LEU A 64 1.33 -9.56 11.93
N GLN A 65 2.16 -8.57 11.61
CA GLN A 65 2.62 -8.35 10.24
C GLN A 65 3.57 -9.45 9.80
N PHE A 66 4.64 -9.70 10.55
CA PHE A 66 5.77 -10.50 10.07
C PHE A 66 5.60 -12.02 10.27
N MET A 67 4.63 -12.47 11.08
CA MET A 67 4.30 -13.91 11.18
C MET A 67 3.87 -14.51 9.83
N ARG A 68 3.49 -13.68 8.85
CA ARG A 68 3.21 -14.06 7.45
C ARG A 68 4.29 -14.90 6.78
N TYR A 69 5.54 -14.77 7.24
CA TYR A 69 6.66 -15.46 6.60
C TYR A 69 6.85 -16.89 7.10
N VAL A 70 6.28 -17.24 8.26
CA VAL A 70 6.30 -18.61 8.79
C VAL A 70 5.70 -19.61 7.78
N PRO A 71 4.48 -19.43 7.23
CA PRO A 71 3.92 -20.36 6.25
C PRO A 71 4.71 -20.36 4.93
N TYR A 72 5.34 -19.24 4.56
CA TYR A 72 6.23 -19.18 3.40
C TYR A 72 7.46 -20.07 3.59
N LEU A 73 8.16 -19.93 4.72
CA LEU A 73 9.32 -20.76 5.02
C LEU A 73 8.95 -22.24 5.11
N ASN A 74 7.82 -22.58 5.73
CA ASN A 74 7.32 -23.96 5.83
C ASN A 74 7.09 -24.60 4.45
N ARG A 75 6.52 -23.86 3.49
CA ARG A 75 6.33 -24.36 2.11
C ARG A 75 7.65 -24.52 1.34
N THR A 76 8.69 -23.78 1.71
CA THR A 76 10.05 -23.98 1.17
C THR A 76 10.82 -25.12 1.85
N GLY A 77 10.13 -25.96 2.64
CA GLY A 77 10.71 -27.15 3.28
C GLY A 77 11.46 -26.88 4.59
N LYS A 78 11.34 -25.68 5.17
CA LYS A 78 11.97 -25.35 6.47
C LYS A 78 11.01 -25.67 7.60
N THR A 79 11.50 -26.28 8.67
CA THR A 79 10.71 -26.51 9.89
C THR A 79 10.73 -25.24 10.73
N THR A 80 9.74 -24.36 10.56
CA THR A 80 9.74 -23.02 11.20
C THR A 80 8.81 -22.97 12.41
N SER A 81 9.37 -22.59 13.56
CA SER A 81 8.63 -22.29 14.78
C SER A 81 8.60 -20.79 15.08
N LEU A 82 7.68 -20.37 15.94
CA LEU A 82 7.50 -18.97 16.31
C LEU A 82 7.46 -18.82 17.83
N CYS A 83 8.45 -18.12 18.38
CA CYS A 83 8.37 -17.60 19.74
C CYS A 83 7.67 -16.23 19.68
N ALA A 84 6.49 -16.13 20.32
CA ALA A 84 5.63 -14.96 20.26
C ALA A 84 5.06 -14.59 21.65
N PRO A 85 4.62 -13.33 21.85
CA PRO A 85 3.87 -12.96 23.05
C PRO A 85 2.66 -13.86 23.25
N THR A 86 2.44 -14.34 24.48
CA THR A 86 1.35 -15.27 24.83
C THR A 86 -0.03 -14.75 24.44
N LYS A 87 -0.23 -13.43 24.48
CA LYS A 87 -1.45 -12.73 24.01
C LYS A 87 -1.83 -13.03 22.55
N LEU A 88 -0.89 -13.47 21.71
CA LEU A 88 -1.13 -13.78 20.30
C LEU A 88 -1.20 -15.29 20.03
N HIS A 89 -0.94 -16.16 21.02
CA HIS A 89 -0.89 -17.61 20.81
C HIS A 89 -2.20 -18.17 20.26
N GLY A 90 -3.33 -17.81 20.86
CA GLY A 90 -4.65 -18.25 20.40
C GLY A 90 -4.90 -17.88 18.94
N LEU A 91 -4.52 -16.66 18.54
CA LEU A 91 -4.68 -16.18 17.17
C LEU A 91 -3.73 -16.86 16.19
N ILE A 92 -2.46 -17.08 16.56
CA ILE A 92 -1.47 -17.78 15.73
C ILE A 92 -1.94 -19.23 15.49
N GLN A 93 -2.45 -19.88 16.54
CA GLN A 93 -2.99 -21.23 16.46
C GLN A 93 -4.25 -21.31 15.59
N SER A 94 -5.23 -20.43 15.79
CA SER A 94 -6.46 -20.40 14.99
C SER A 94 -6.20 -20.08 13.52
N SER A 95 -5.15 -19.29 13.25
CA SER A 95 -4.71 -18.95 11.90
C SER A 95 -4.03 -20.11 11.18
N GLY A 96 -3.61 -21.17 11.89
CA GLY A 96 -2.91 -22.31 11.32
C GLY A 96 -1.51 -21.96 10.79
N ILE A 97 -0.89 -20.90 11.31
CA ILE A 97 0.43 -20.42 10.87
C ILE A 97 1.53 -21.43 11.18
N THR A 98 1.53 -21.96 12.40
CA THR A 98 2.41 -23.04 12.86
C THR A 98 1.80 -23.70 14.08
N THR A 99 2.09 -24.98 14.28
CA THR A 99 1.79 -25.71 15.51
C THR A 99 2.92 -25.62 16.54
N MET A 100 4.10 -25.14 16.13
CA MET A 100 5.27 -24.98 16.99
C MET A 100 5.37 -23.52 17.47
N ILE A 101 4.55 -23.19 18.47
CA ILE A 101 4.50 -21.87 19.09
C ILE A 101 5.15 -21.96 20.47
N TYR A 102 5.96 -20.97 20.82
CA TYR A 102 6.64 -20.91 22.11
C TYR A 102 6.36 -19.59 22.84
N SER A 103 6.21 -19.66 24.16
CA SER A 103 6.28 -18.48 25.03
C SER A 103 7.72 -17.93 25.07
N PRO A 104 7.94 -16.68 25.52
CA PRO A 104 9.28 -16.15 25.76
C PRO A 104 10.13 -17.03 26.68
N GLU A 105 9.52 -17.58 27.74
CA GLU A 105 10.18 -18.45 28.71
C GLU A 105 10.58 -19.79 28.07
N GLU A 106 9.69 -20.40 27.29
CA GLU A 106 9.96 -21.65 26.57
C GLU A 106 11.05 -21.45 25.51
N GLY A 107 10.96 -20.37 24.72
CA GLY A 107 11.94 -20.01 23.70
C GLY A 107 13.34 -19.82 24.26
N SER A 108 13.46 -19.29 25.50
CA SER A 108 14.76 -19.11 26.17
C SER A 108 15.47 -20.43 26.51
N ARG A 109 14.72 -21.54 26.59
CA ARG A 109 15.22 -22.88 26.97
C ARG A 109 15.53 -23.77 25.77
N ILE A 110 15.35 -23.27 24.55
CA ILE A 110 15.62 -24.03 23.34
C ILE A 110 17.13 -24.17 23.14
N THR A 111 17.56 -25.42 22.89
CA THR A 111 18.97 -25.82 22.77
C THR A 111 19.31 -26.50 21.43
N GLN A 112 18.33 -26.62 20.51
CA GLN A 112 18.52 -27.23 19.19
C GLN A 112 18.02 -26.34 18.05
N GLY A 113 18.68 -26.43 16.90
CA GLY A 113 18.37 -25.66 15.70
C GLY A 113 19.05 -24.29 15.65
N LYS A 114 18.46 -23.38 14.89
CA LYS A 114 18.90 -21.98 14.79
C LYS A 114 17.76 -21.03 15.06
N TRP A 115 18.07 -19.76 15.32
CA TRP A 115 17.04 -18.75 15.54
C TRP A 115 17.29 -17.45 14.75
N LEU A 116 16.24 -16.67 14.53
CA LEU A 116 16.35 -15.34 13.92
C LEU A 116 15.31 -14.37 14.50
N PRO A 117 15.65 -13.10 14.79
CA PRO A 117 14.64 -12.08 15.07
C PRO A 117 13.69 -11.93 13.87
N LEU A 118 12.39 -11.92 14.16
CA LEU A 118 11.33 -11.99 13.16
C LEU A 118 11.44 -10.89 12.08
N LEU A 119 11.82 -9.66 12.45
CA LEU A 119 11.92 -8.54 11.50
C LEU A 119 13.28 -8.47 10.80
N SER A 120 14.20 -9.41 11.07
CA SER A 120 15.45 -9.57 10.28
C SER A 120 15.23 -10.44 9.04
N LEU A 121 14.15 -11.23 9.03
CA LEU A 121 13.84 -12.14 7.94
C LEU A 121 13.67 -11.48 6.56
N PRO A 122 13.07 -10.27 6.42
CA PRO A 122 12.93 -9.58 5.14
C PRO A 122 14.23 -9.44 4.36
N LYS A 123 15.36 -9.26 5.06
CA LYS A 123 16.70 -9.19 4.47
C LYS A 123 17.03 -10.46 3.67
N TYR A 124 16.86 -11.63 4.29
CA TYR A 124 17.21 -12.92 3.67
C TYR A 124 16.20 -13.38 2.63
N LEU A 125 14.98 -12.82 2.68
CA LEU A 125 13.93 -13.07 1.72
C LEU A 125 13.90 -12.05 0.58
N ASN A 126 14.80 -11.06 0.57
CA ASN A 126 14.85 -9.96 -0.40
C ASN A 126 13.48 -9.29 -0.60
N VAL A 127 12.78 -8.98 0.51
CA VAL A 127 11.43 -8.41 0.47
C VAL A 127 11.48 -7.01 -0.11
N SER A 128 10.62 -6.71 -1.08
CA SER A 128 10.51 -5.38 -1.69
C SER A 128 9.17 -5.26 -2.41
N PRO A 129 8.79 -4.08 -2.94
CA PRO A 129 7.63 -3.97 -3.83
C PRO A 129 7.69 -4.94 -5.03
N ALA A 130 8.90 -5.27 -5.51
CA ALA A 130 9.11 -6.24 -6.59
C ALA A 130 9.06 -7.71 -6.12
N ASN A 131 9.15 -7.95 -4.81
CA ASN A 131 9.10 -9.27 -4.18
C ASN A 131 8.36 -9.17 -2.82
N PRO A 132 7.04 -8.95 -2.83
CA PRO A 132 6.30 -8.61 -1.62
C PRO A 132 6.12 -9.81 -0.67
N LEU A 133 6.19 -11.05 -1.19
CA LEU A 133 5.94 -12.30 -0.46
C LEU A 133 4.66 -12.23 0.39
N VAL A 134 3.54 -12.00 -0.29
CA VAL A 134 2.22 -11.73 0.28
C VAL A 134 1.26 -12.85 -0.06
N GLU A 135 0.74 -13.53 0.97
CA GLU A 135 -0.33 -14.54 0.84
C GLU A 135 -1.44 -14.30 1.87
N PRO A 136 -2.31 -13.30 1.64
CA PRO A 136 -3.47 -13.03 2.47
C PRO A 136 -4.66 -13.88 2.02
N PRO A 137 -5.59 -14.21 2.93
CA PRO A 137 -5.52 -13.99 4.37
C PRO A 137 -4.65 -15.04 5.08
N TYR A 138 -3.77 -14.59 5.97
CA TYR A 138 -2.94 -15.46 6.81
C TYR A 138 -3.31 -15.39 8.30
N ILE A 139 -4.25 -14.51 8.67
CA ILE A 139 -4.82 -14.45 10.02
C ILE A 139 -6.27 -14.92 9.94
N LYS A 140 -6.68 -15.82 10.85
CA LYS A 140 -8.06 -16.34 10.92
C LYS A 140 -8.54 -16.32 12.36
N ALA A 141 -9.76 -15.83 12.56
CA ALA A 141 -10.50 -16.03 13.80
C ALA A 141 -11.19 -17.41 13.76
N PRO A 142 -11.36 -18.11 14.89
CA PRO A 142 -12.17 -19.31 14.97
C PRO A 142 -13.63 -18.99 14.61
N GLN A 143 -14.23 -19.88 13.83
CA GLN A 143 -15.59 -19.70 13.31
C GLN A 143 -16.64 -19.50 14.43
N GLN A 144 -16.50 -20.21 15.55
CA GLN A 144 -17.40 -20.09 16.69
C GLN A 144 -17.41 -18.66 17.28
N ASN A 145 -16.25 -18.02 17.41
CA ASN A 145 -16.16 -16.65 17.90
C ASN A 145 -16.75 -15.67 16.87
N VAL A 146 -16.51 -15.91 15.57
CA VAL A 146 -17.11 -15.08 14.50
C VAL A 146 -18.63 -15.12 14.56
N GLU A 147 -19.21 -16.32 14.67
CA GLU A 147 -20.66 -16.52 14.78
C GLU A 147 -21.23 -15.93 16.06
N HIS A 148 -20.49 -16.00 17.17
CA HIS A 148 -20.88 -15.36 18.44
C HIS A 148 -21.05 -13.85 18.29
N TRP A 149 -20.07 -13.16 17.69
CA TRP A 149 -20.17 -11.73 17.43
C TRP A 149 -21.19 -11.40 16.36
N GLN A 150 -21.33 -12.25 15.33
CA GLN A 150 -22.35 -12.09 14.31
C GLN A 150 -23.76 -12.05 14.92
N GLN A 151 -24.05 -12.95 15.88
CA GLN A 151 -25.34 -12.97 16.58
C GLN A 151 -25.57 -11.70 17.40
N LYS A 152 -24.54 -11.19 18.08
CA LYS A 152 -24.63 -9.94 18.84
C LYS A 152 -24.84 -8.71 17.96
N LEU A 153 -24.24 -8.73 16.77
CA LEU A 153 -24.32 -7.64 15.78
C LEU A 153 -25.53 -7.79 14.85
N ALA A 154 -26.32 -8.87 14.97
CA ALA A 154 -27.45 -9.14 14.09
C ALA A 154 -28.57 -8.08 14.13
N THR A 155 -28.59 -7.23 15.16
CA THR A 155 -29.52 -6.10 15.26
C THR A 155 -29.14 -4.93 14.36
N GLU A 156 -27.89 -4.87 13.91
CA GLU A 156 -27.40 -3.83 13.01
C GLU A 156 -27.93 -4.09 11.60
N LYS A 157 -28.57 -3.08 11.01
CA LYS A 157 -29.21 -3.18 9.68
C LYS A 157 -28.38 -2.54 8.57
N SER A 158 -27.34 -1.81 8.95
CA SER A 158 -26.43 -1.11 8.07
C SER A 158 -25.06 -1.80 8.07
N PRO A 159 -24.21 -1.51 7.06
CA PRO A 159 -22.81 -1.93 7.10
C PRO A 159 -22.13 -1.51 8.42
N ILE A 160 -21.17 -2.30 8.89
CA ILE A 160 -20.45 -2.04 10.14
C ILE A 160 -19.03 -1.56 9.80
N ILE A 161 -18.67 -0.37 10.28
CA ILE A 161 -17.33 0.19 10.16
C ILE A 161 -16.61 0.08 11.51
N GLY A 162 -15.57 -0.74 11.56
CA GLY A 162 -14.68 -0.83 12.71
C GLY A 162 -13.72 0.36 12.76
N ILE A 163 -13.60 1.06 13.89
CA ILE A 163 -12.70 2.22 14.03
C ILE A 163 -11.73 2.09 15.19
N ASN A 164 -10.50 2.57 15.00
CA ASN A 164 -9.46 2.67 16.03
C ASN A 164 -8.60 3.93 15.80
N TRP A 165 -8.57 4.87 16.75
CA TRP A 165 -8.02 6.22 16.54
C TRP A 165 -6.73 6.51 17.30
N GLN A 166 -6.34 5.64 18.22
CA GLN A 166 -5.20 5.90 19.10
C GLN A 166 -4.36 4.64 19.33
N GLY A 167 -3.04 4.80 19.25
CA GLY A 167 -2.08 3.80 19.76
C GLY A 167 -1.80 4.01 21.25
N SER A 168 -1.20 3.01 21.91
CA SER A 168 -0.83 3.13 23.33
C SER A 168 0.17 4.25 23.57
N GLN A 169 0.05 4.96 24.70
CA GLN A 169 0.97 6.04 25.08
C GLN A 169 2.42 5.57 25.24
N ALA A 170 2.64 4.30 25.64
CA ALA A 170 3.97 3.69 25.73
C ALA A 170 4.65 3.48 24.36
N GLY A 171 3.88 3.36 23.27
CA GLY A 171 4.39 3.21 21.89
C GLY A 171 4.25 4.47 21.03
N SER A 172 3.41 5.42 21.46
CA SER A 172 3.12 6.67 20.74
C SER A 172 4.27 7.66 20.87
N LYS A 173 5.23 7.57 19.94
CA LYS A 173 6.06 8.73 19.58
C LYS A 173 5.16 9.73 18.86
N LEU A 174 4.84 10.84 19.54
CA LEU A 174 4.33 12.12 19.02
C LEU A 174 3.80 12.07 17.57
N GLY A 175 2.53 11.72 17.38
CA GLY A 175 1.82 11.99 16.13
C GLY A 175 0.79 10.96 15.69
N LYS A 176 0.92 9.68 16.06
CA LYS A 176 0.06 8.58 15.54
C LYS A 176 -1.37 8.51 16.14
N THR A 177 -1.80 9.57 16.81
CA THR A 177 -3.09 9.66 17.49
C THR A 177 -3.92 10.76 16.85
N LEU A 178 -5.19 10.49 16.62
CA LEU A 178 -6.18 11.49 16.27
C LEU A 178 -7.34 11.46 17.27
N PRO A 179 -7.96 12.61 17.59
CA PRO A 179 -9.13 12.62 18.47
C PRO A 179 -10.30 11.90 17.80
N LEU A 180 -11.09 11.15 18.58
CA LEU A 180 -12.27 10.45 18.07
C LEU A 180 -13.22 11.40 17.34
N ALA A 181 -13.39 12.63 17.86
CA ALA A 181 -14.25 13.65 17.25
C ALA A 181 -13.89 13.98 15.79
N ALA A 182 -12.64 13.74 15.35
CA ALA A 182 -12.24 13.94 13.96
C ALA A 182 -12.95 12.99 12.98
N PHE A 183 -13.59 11.92 13.46
CA PHE A 183 -14.41 11.03 12.62
C PHE A 183 -15.78 11.62 12.24
N ALA A 184 -16.20 12.74 12.83
CA ALA A 184 -17.51 13.34 12.55
C ALA A 184 -17.82 13.52 11.04
N PRO A 185 -16.92 14.07 10.20
CA PRO A 185 -17.19 14.23 8.77
C PRO A 185 -17.42 12.90 8.03
N VAL A 186 -16.74 11.83 8.46
CA VAL A 186 -16.89 10.50 7.84
C VAL A 186 -18.25 9.91 8.18
N ILE A 187 -18.70 10.12 9.42
CA ILE A 187 -19.94 9.56 9.95
C ILE A 187 -21.15 10.29 9.39
N GLU A 188 -21.03 11.60 9.14
CA GLU A 188 -22.08 12.39 8.47
C GLU A 188 -22.34 11.95 7.03
N GLN A 189 -21.40 11.25 6.39
CA GLN A 189 -21.52 10.76 5.02
C GLN A 189 -22.02 9.31 4.91
N THR A 190 -22.38 8.65 6.02
CA THR A 190 -22.78 7.24 6.00
C THR A 190 -23.82 6.85 7.05
N ASP A 191 -24.74 5.96 6.67
CA ASP A 191 -25.68 5.31 7.58
C ASP A 191 -25.10 4.06 8.26
N ALA A 192 -23.80 3.78 8.09
CA ALA A 192 -23.10 2.64 8.70
C ALA A 192 -23.05 2.71 10.24
N SER A 193 -23.21 1.56 10.89
CA SER A 193 -23.00 1.41 12.33
C SER A 193 -21.50 1.38 12.64
N LEU A 194 -21.09 1.94 13.78
CA LEU A 194 -19.69 1.99 14.19
C LEU A 194 -19.37 0.92 15.22
N LEU A 195 -18.23 0.26 15.06
CA LEU A 195 -17.68 -0.67 16.04
C LEU A 195 -16.35 -0.12 16.55
N SER A 196 -16.28 0.30 17.82
CA SER A 196 -15.01 0.73 18.41
C SER A 196 -14.12 -0.48 18.66
N LEU A 197 -12.98 -0.50 17.96
CA LEU A 197 -11.88 -1.45 18.17
C LEU A 197 -10.81 -0.87 19.12
N GLN A 198 -11.00 0.37 19.60
CA GLN A 198 -10.07 1.03 20.52
C GLN A 198 -10.04 0.33 21.88
N LYS A 199 -8.83 0.05 22.39
CA LYS A 199 -8.60 -0.52 23.73
C LYS A 199 -7.59 0.32 24.49
N GLY A 200 -7.84 0.52 25.80
CA GLY A 200 -6.97 1.30 26.67
C GLY A 200 -7.02 2.79 26.34
N ASP A 201 -5.86 3.40 26.12
CA ASP A 201 -5.73 4.84 25.89
C ASP A 201 -6.61 5.31 24.73
N GLY A 202 -7.40 6.36 24.96
CA GLY A 202 -8.30 6.94 23.98
C GLY A 202 -9.72 6.37 24.06
N ALA A 203 -9.95 5.22 24.69
CA ALA A 203 -11.29 4.64 24.82
C ALA A 203 -12.24 5.52 25.65
N GLU A 204 -11.70 6.30 26.59
CA GLU A 204 -12.44 7.29 27.37
C GLU A 204 -13.15 8.34 26.49
N GLN A 205 -12.63 8.61 25.28
CA GLN A 205 -13.24 9.57 24.35
C GLN A 205 -14.63 9.14 23.85
N LEU A 206 -15.01 7.87 24.03
CA LEU A 206 -16.35 7.39 23.68
C LEU A 206 -17.43 8.03 24.56
N GLU A 207 -17.12 8.43 25.80
CA GLU A 207 -18.09 8.98 26.75
C GLU A 207 -18.66 10.32 26.24
N ASP A 208 -17.79 11.19 25.75
CA ASP A 208 -18.13 12.55 25.29
C ASP A 208 -18.27 12.67 23.76
N CYS A 209 -18.40 11.53 23.07
CA CYS A 209 -18.43 11.49 21.61
C CYS A 209 -19.79 11.97 21.05
N PRO A 210 -19.84 12.98 20.14
CA PRO A 210 -21.10 13.55 19.65
C PRO A 210 -21.93 12.56 18.81
N PHE A 211 -21.28 11.54 18.25
CA PHE A 211 -21.92 10.47 17.48
C PHE A 211 -21.93 9.13 18.23
N ARG A 212 -21.88 9.14 19.57
CA ARG A 212 -21.92 7.91 20.40
C ARG A 212 -23.10 6.99 20.06
N HIS A 213 -24.24 7.56 19.69
CA HIS A 213 -25.45 6.83 19.30
C HIS A 213 -25.30 6.00 18.00
N ARG A 214 -24.20 6.18 17.25
CA ARG A 214 -23.89 5.42 16.03
C ARG A 214 -23.13 4.12 16.31
N PHE A 215 -22.64 3.91 17.53
CA PHE A 215 -21.95 2.68 17.89
C PHE A 215 -22.93 1.52 18.08
N VAL A 216 -22.48 0.31 17.76
CA VAL A 216 -23.28 -0.92 17.85
C VAL A 216 -23.82 -1.16 19.26
N GLY A 217 -24.98 -1.81 19.36
CA GLY A 217 -25.68 -2.02 20.64
C GLY A 217 -24.87 -2.81 21.69
N CYS A 218 -23.94 -3.66 21.27
CA CYS A 218 -23.07 -4.45 22.14
C CYS A 218 -21.70 -3.79 22.45
N GLN A 219 -21.56 -2.47 22.25
CA GLN A 219 -20.28 -1.78 22.39
C GLN A 219 -19.65 -1.88 23.79
N GLU A 220 -20.45 -1.97 24.86
CA GLU A 220 -19.94 -2.12 26.24
C GLU A 220 -19.22 -3.46 26.43
N GLU A 221 -19.81 -4.56 25.97
CA GLU A 221 -19.21 -5.90 26.01
C GLU A 221 -17.97 -6.00 25.12
N ILE A 222 -17.99 -5.33 23.96
CA ILE A 222 -16.81 -5.17 23.12
C ILE A 222 -15.70 -4.52 23.96
N ASN A 223 -15.97 -3.39 24.63
CA ASN A 223 -14.96 -2.65 25.41
C ASN A 223 -14.31 -3.50 26.52
N GLU A 224 -15.07 -4.40 27.15
CA GLU A 224 -14.58 -5.32 28.19
C GLU A 224 -13.75 -6.49 27.64
N THR A 225 -13.80 -6.73 26.32
CA THR A 225 -13.12 -7.84 25.67
C THR A 225 -11.76 -7.40 25.10
N TRP A 226 -10.68 -7.99 25.64
CA TRP A 226 -9.28 -7.62 25.34
C TRP A 226 -8.48 -8.68 24.57
N ASP A 227 -9.07 -9.84 24.32
CA ASP A 227 -8.41 -10.94 23.64
C ASP A 227 -8.31 -10.70 22.12
N PHE A 228 -7.19 -11.10 21.52
CA PHE A 228 -6.94 -10.88 20.09
C PHE A 228 -7.73 -11.84 19.19
N VAL A 229 -8.10 -13.02 19.67
CA VAL A 229 -9.01 -13.93 18.96
C VAL A 229 -10.39 -13.29 18.87
N GLU A 230 -10.89 -12.72 19.98
CA GLU A 230 -12.16 -12.01 20.00
C GLU A 230 -12.12 -10.74 19.14
N THR A 231 -11.05 -9.95 19.23
CA THR A 231 -10.87 -8.76 18.38
C THR A 231 -10.88 -9.13 16.90
N ALA A 232 -10.22 -10.22 16.51
CA ALA A 232 -10.28 -10.74 15.15
C ALA A 232 -11.70 -11.18 14.76
N ALA A 233 -12.45 -11.81 15.66
CA ALA A 233 -13.83 -12.20 15.41
C ALA A 233 -14.78 -11.00 15.25
N MET A 234 -14.59 -9.93 16.02
CA MET A 234 -15.30 -8.65 15.82
C MET A 234 -14.98 -8.04 14.46
N ILE A 235 -13.69 -7.98 14.09
CA ILE A 235 -13.23 -7.46 12.79
C ILE A 235 -13.78 -8.28 11.63
N ALA A 236 -13.97 -9.59 11.79
CA ALA A 236 -14.54 -10.44 10.74
C ALA A 236 -15.94 -9.97 10.33
N ASN A 237 -16.71 -9.42 11.27
CA ASN A 237 -18.05 -8.87 11.10
C ASN A 237 -18.08 -7.40 10.63
N CYS A 238 -16.93 -6.74 10.47
CA CYS A 238 -16.87 -5.39 9.92
C CYS A 238 -16.82 -5.42 8.38
N ASP A 239 -17.51 -4.51 7.70
CA ASP A 239 -17.42 -4.31 6.25
C ASP A 239 -16.17 -3.52 5.86
N LEU A 240 -15.73 -2.62 6.74
CA LEU A 240 -14.53 -1.79 6.60
C LEU A 240 -13.90 -1.57 7.98
N VAL A 241 -12.56 -1.52 8.04
CA VAL A 241 -11.83 -1.05 9.22
C VAL A 241 -11.09 0.24 8.89
N ILE A 242 -11.35 1.32 9.62
CA ILE A 242 -10.63 2.59 9.51
C ILE A 242 -9.80 2.79 10.79
N THR A 243 -8.48 2.79 10.67
CA THR A 243 -7.60 2.80 11.85
C THR A 243 -6.37 3.67 11.67
N CYS A 244 -5.79 4.20 12.73
CA CYS A 244 -4.41 4.66 12.70
C CYS A 244 -3.41 3.48 12.64
N ASP A 245 -2.12 3.80 12.49
CA ASP A 245 -1.00 2.84 12.42
C ASP A 245 -0.78 2.09 13.76
N THR A 246 -1.61 1.07 14.01
CA THR A 246 -1.61 0.22 15.23
C THR A 246 -1.68 -1.26 14.90
N SER A 247 -1.71 -2.13 15.92
CA SER A 247 -1.93 -3.57 15.75
C SER A 247 -3.25 -3.88 15.04
N VAL A 248 -4.27 -3.04 15.15
CA VAL A 248 -5.58 -3.23 14.48
C VAL A 248 -5.41 -3.16 12.96
N ALA A 249 -4.54 -2.28 12.45
CA ALA A 249 -4.25 -2.19 11.02
C ALA A 249 -3.68 -3.50 10.47
N HIS A 250 -2.70 -4.06 11.17
CA HIS A 250 -2.05 -5.31 10.78
C HIS A 250 -2.96 -6.53 10.97
N LEU A 251 -3.80 -6.53 12.01
CA LEU A 251 -4.77 -7.58 12.27
C LEU A 251 -5.82 -7.64 11.15
N ALA A 252 -6.53 -6.54 10.91
CA ALA A 252 -7.59 -6.47 9.90
C ALA A 252 -7.04 -6.78 8.50
N ALA A 253 -5.92 -6.19 8.13
CA ALA A 253 -5.33 -6.40 6.81
C ALA A 253 -4.72 -7.81 6.65
N GLY A 254 -4.19 -8.42 7.73
CA GLY A 254 -3.72 -9.80 7.73
C GLY A 254 -4.86 -10.83 7.58
N MET A 255 -6.06 -10.47 8.04
CA MET A 255 -7.31 -11.21 7.79
C MET A 255 -7.89 -10.98 6.39
N GLY A 256 -7.25 -10.14 5.56
CA GLY A 256 -7.76 -9.79 4.24
C GLY A 256 -8.97 -8.86 4.26
N LYS A 257 -9.25 -8.20 5.39
CA LYS A 257 -10.38 -7.27 5.47
C LYS A 257 -10.04 -5.94 4.78
N PRO A 258 -11.01 -5.35 4.05
CA PRO A 258 -11.11 -3.91 3.82
C PRO A 258 -10.49 -3.05 4.93
N THR A 259 -9.34 -2.42 4.71
CA THR A 259 -8.66 -1.65 5.75
C THR A 259 -8.16 -0.30 5.24
N TRP A 260 -8.57 0.79 5.87
CA TRP A 260 -8.05 2.14 5.62
C TRP A 260 -7.18 2.58 6.78
N VAL A 261 -5.94 2.99 6.49
CA VAL A 261 -4.98 3.43 7.51
C VAL A 261 -4.75 4.93 7.43
N LEU A 262 -5.00 5.59 8.55
CA LEU A 262 -4.78 7.02 8.75
C LEU A 262 -3.34 7.25 9.22
N LEU A 263 -2.58 8.01 8.44
CA LEU A 263 -1.15 8.19 8.60
C LEU A 263 -0.78 9.65 8.83
N VAL A 264 0.19 9.85 9.72
CA VAL A 264 0.86 11.14 9.91
C VAL A 264 1.70 11.53 8.70
N ALA A 265 2.11 12.80 8.65
CA ALA A 265 2.88 13.34 7.53
C ALA A 265 4.23 12.63 7.29
N VAL A 266 4.89 12.18 8.36
CA VAL A 266 6.08 11.31 8.28
C VAL A 266 5.74 9.98 8.94
N PRO A 267 5.26 8.99 8.18
CA PRO A 267 4.77 7.73 8.72
C PRO A 267 5.91 6.79 9.12
N ASP A 268 5.54 5.64 9.69
CA ASP A 268 6.47 4.51 9.83
C ASP A 268 7.00 4.08 8.45
N TRP A 269 8.25 3.62 8.41
CA TRP A 269 8.96 3.25 7.18
C TRP A 269 8.21 2.23 6.33
N ARG A 270 7.37 1.39 6.93
CA ARG A 270 6.54 0.39 6.24
C ARG A 270 5.63 1.02 5.21
N TRP A 271 5.17 2.22 5.47
CA TRP A 271 4.13 2.86 4.66
C TRP A 271 4.70 3.71 3.53
N GLY A 272 6.01 3.96 3.49
CA GLY A 272 6.63 4.87 2.53
C GLY A 272 6.16 6.33 2.68
N MET A 273 6.75 7.24 1.90
CA MET A 273 6.39 8.67 1.93
C MET A 273 5.19 9.03 1.03
N GLU A 274 4.89 8.23 0.01
CA GLU A 274 3.98 8.59 -1.07
C GLU A 274 2.98 7.47 -1.41
N GLY A 275 1.98 7.80 -2.22
CA GLY A 275 0.94 6.87 -2.69
C GLY A 275 -0.12 6.55 -1.64
N ASP A 276 -1.25 5.98 -2.09
CA ASP A 276 -2.37 5.56 -1.22
C ASP A 276 -2.51 4.04 -1.12
N THR A 277 -1.58 3.27 -1.67
CA THR A 277 -1.53 1.81 -1.61
C THR A 277 -0.25 1.32 -0.93
N THR A 278 -0.22 0.04 -0.53
CA THR A 278 0.96 -0.59 0.05
C THR A 278 1.13 -2.01 -0.46
N PHE A 279 2.37 -2.40 -0.79
CA PHE A 279 2.65 -3.78 -1.19
C PHE A 279 2.50 -4.76 -0.03
N TRP A 280 2.48 -4.28 1.23
CA TRP A 280 2.32 -5.15 2.40
C TRP A 280 0.93 -5.78 2.48
N TYR A 281 -0.10 -5.07 2.00
CA TYR A 281 -1.50 -5.45 2.17
C TYR A 281 -2.33 -4.99 0.96
N PRO A 282 -2.73 -5.89 0.05
CA PRO A 282 -3.46 -5.54 -1.17
C PRO A 282 -4.82 -4.88 -0.91
N ALA A 283 -5.53 -5.30 0.14
CA ALA A 283 -6.85 -4.77 0.53
C ALA A 283 -6.77 -3.49 1.39
N MET A 284 -5.58 -2.88 1.51
CA MET A 284 -5.33 -1.71 2.33
C MET A 284 -5.24 -0.42 1.50
N ARG A 285 -5.88 0.64 1.98
CA ARG A 285 -5.72 2.01 1.47
C ARG A 285 -5.11 2.91 2.53
N LEU A 286 -4.25 3.84 2.13
CA LEU A 286 -3.53 4.74 3.01
C LEU A 286 -4.00 6.19 2.82
N PHE A 287 -4.36 6.85 3.91
CA PHE A 287 -4.71 8.27 3.94
C PHE A 287 -3.70 9.02 4.79
N ARG A 288 -2.84 9.81 4.14
CA ARG A 288 -1.71 10.50 4.79
C ARG A 288 -2.01 11.96 5.00
N GLN A 289 -1.62 12.51 6.13
CA GLN A 289 -1.56 13.96 6.33
C GLN A 289 -0.66 14.60 5.27
N ARG A 290 -1.19 15.62 4.58
CA ARG A 290 -0.39 16.51 3.72
C ARG A 290 0.34 17.56 4.55
N GLU A 291 -0.30 18.00 5.63
CA GLU A 291 0.24 18.95 6.59
C GLU A 291 0.20 18.32 7.99
N ARG A 292 1.31 18.45 8.73
CA ARG A 292 1.45 17.84 10.05
C ARG A 292 0.36 18.35 11.00
N GLY A 293 -0.40 17.43 11.58
CA GLY A 293 -1.46 17.73 12.53
C GLY A 293 -2.81 18.07 11.91
N ASN A 294 -2.88 18.27 10.59
CA ASN A 294 -4.14 18.53 9.90
C ASN A 294 -4.91 17.22 9.64
N TRP A 295 -5.53 16.70 10.70
CA TRP A 295 -6.39 15.53 10.61
C TRP A 295 -7.72 15.83 9.91
N GLN A 296 -8.21 17.07 9.96
CA GLN A 296 -9.46 17.46 9.30
C GLN A 296 -9.38 17.15 7.79
N GLU A 297 -8.31 17.59 7.11
CA GLU A 297 -8.11 17.33 5.68
C GLU A 297 -8.08 15.84 5.34
N VAL A 298 -7.47 15.03 6.22
CA VAL A 298 -7.43 13.57 6.05
C VAL A 298 -8.84 13.00 6.14
N MET A 299 -9.61 13.43 7.14
CA MET A 299 -10.95 12.92 7.40
C MET A 299 -11.96 13.39 6.35
N ASP A 300 -11.81 14.58 5.79
CA ASP A 300 -12.62 15.05 4.65
C ASP A 300 -12.39 14.17 3.40
N ARG A 301 -11.14 13.77 3.15
CA ARG A 301 -10.82 12.82 2.06
C ARG A 301 -11.33 11.41 2.32
N VAL A 302 -11.28 10.95 3.57
CA VAL A 302 -11.86 9.66 3.98
C VAL A 302 -13.37 9.68 3.76
N ALA A 303 -14.04 10.75 4.18
CA ALA A 303 -15.48 10.94 4.01
C ALA A 303 -15.87 10.98 2.53
N THR A 304 -15.12 11.72 1.72
CA THR A 304 -15.31 11.78 0.25
C THR A 304 -15.13 10.41 -0.40
N ALA A 305 -14.09 9.66 -0.01
CA ALA A 305 -13.87 8.31 -0.52
C ALA A 305 -15.01 7.36 -0.14
N LEU A 306 -15.50 7.44 1.11
CA LEU A 306 -16.59 6.61 1.59
C LEU A 306 -17.90 6.92 0.85
N ALA A 307 -18.22 8.20 0.68
CA ALA A 307 -19.42 8.66 -0.04
C ALA A 307 -19.41 8.26 -1.53
N ALA A 308 -18.24 8.25 -2.16
CA ALA A 308 -18.09 7.80 -3.54
C ALA A 308 -18.30 6.29 -3.73
N GLY A 309 -18.63 5.56 -2.66
CA GLY A 309 -18.70 4.11 -2.67
C GLY A 309 -17.35 3.50 -3.03
N ALA A 310 -16.24 4.21 -2.73
CA ALA A 310 -14.92 3.64 -2.87
C ALA A 310 -14.85 2.47 -1.90
N THR A 311 -15.15 1.27 -2.40
CA THR A 311 -14.74 0.07 -1.71
C THR A 311 -13.21 0.14 -1.60
N PRO A 312 -12.60 -0.38 -0.52
CA PRO A 312 -11.22 -0.84 -0.65
C PRO A 312 -11.18 -1.71 -1.90
N TRP A 313 -10.17 -1.53 -2.75
CA TRP A 313 -9.95 -2.31 -3.97
C TRP A 313 -10.40 -3.78 -3.78
N THR A 314 -11.65 -4.08 -4.14
CA THR A 314 -12.27 -5.41 -4.04
C THR A 314 -12.01 -6.20 -5.31
N GLU A 315 -11.60 -5.51 -6.37
CA GLU A 315 -10.85 -6.15 -7.44
C GLU A 315 -9.47 -6.47 -6.89
N THR A 316 -9.29 -7.73 -6.51
CA THR A 316 -7.96 -8.34 -6.47
C THR A 316 -7.25 -7.91 -7.75
N PRO A 317 -6.14 -7.14 -7.71
CA PRO A 317 -5.26 -7.08 -8.87
C PRO A 317 -4.89 -8.53 -9.13
N VAL A 318 -5.29 -9.10 -10.27
CA VAL A 318 -5.10 -10.53 -10.56
C VAL A 318 -3.65 -10.89 -10.24
N PRO A 319 -3.38 -11.62 -9.12
CA PRO A 319 -2.00 -11.86 -8.71
C PRO A 319 -1.38 -12.77 -9.77
N GLY A 320 -0.42 -12.23 -10.51
CA GLY A 320 0.31 -13.02 -11.50
C GLY A 320 -0.14 -12.90 -12.95
N GLN A 321 -1.11 -12.05 -13.32
CA GLN A 321 -1.04 -11.50 -14.68
C GLN A 321 -0.03 -10.36 -14.68
N LYS A 322 1.26 -10.73 -14.70
CA LYS A 322 2.17 -9.94 -15.53
C LYS A 322 1.49 -9.90 -16.89
N VAL A 323 0.93 -8.75 -17.26
CA VAL A 323 0.77 -8.49 -18.69
C VAL A 323 2.21 -8.52 -19.19
N GLY A 324 2.61 -9.66 -19.76
CA GLY A 324 3.89 -9.79 -20.40
C GLY A 324 4.01 -8.68 -21.44
N SER A 325 5.22 -8.38 -21.90
CA SER A 325 5.42 -7.39 -22.96
C SER A 325 4.42 -7.65 -24.09
N MET A 326 3.41 -6.80 -24.20
CA MET A 326 2.36 -6.95 -25.21
C MET A 326 2.88 -6.28 -26.47
N ARG A 327 2.98 -7.06 -27.55
CA ARG A 327 3.27 -6.51 -28.86
C ARG A 327 1.94 -6.24 -29.54
N ILE A 328 1.62 -4.97 -29.67
CA ILE A 328 0.51 -4.53 -30.51
C ILE A 328 1.08 -4.01 -31.84
N PRO A 329 0.48 -4.37 -32.97
CA PRO A 329 0.86 -3.77 -34.22
C PRO A 329 0.28 -2.34 -34.25
N VAL A 330 1.11 -1.37 -34.60
CA VAL A 330 0.74 0.05 -34.69
C VAL A 330 1.21 0.61 -36.03
N ALA A 331 0.61 1.72 -36.47
CA ALA A 331 1.14 2.42 -37.64
C ALA A 331 2.55 2.97 -37.33
N PHE A 332 3.42 3.03 -38.32
CA PHE A 332 4.80 3.51 -38.11
C PHE A 332 4.83 4.93 -37.53
N ALA A 333 3.95 5.81 -38.01
CA ALA A 333 3.85 7.16 -37.49
C ALA A 333 3.41 7.23 -36.03
N GLU A 334 2.64 6.26 -35.50
CA GLU A 334 2.28 6.21 -34.07
C GLU A 334 3.50 5.95 -33.18
N LEU A 335 4.42 5.10 -33.64
CA LEU A 335 5.67 4.85 -32.92
C LEU A 335 6.48 6.15 -32.80
N ILE A 336 6.66 6.86 -33.92
CA ILE A 336 7.42 8.11 -33.95
C ILE A 336 6.73 9.19 -33.12
N ASP A 337 5.41 9.33 -33.28
CA ASP A 337 4.60 10.28 -32.54
C ASP A 337 4.71 10.07 -31.02
N LYS A 338 4.57 8.81 -30.56
CA LYS A 338 4.74 8.46 -29.15
C LYS A 338 6.15 8.73 -28.63
N ILE A 339 7.20 8.46 -29.43
CA ILE A 339 8.58 8.81 -29.09
C ILE A 339 8.72 10.33 -28.89
N THR A 340 8.21 11.15 -29.82
CA THR A 340 8.33 12.62 -29.71
C THR A 340 7.60 13.19 -28.50
N ILE A 341 6.41 12.66 -28.16
CA ILE A 341 5.69 13.06 -26.93
C ILE A 341 6.47 12.69 -25.67
N LEU A 342 7.00 11.47 -25.61
CA LEU A 342 7.76 11.01 -24.45
C LEU A 342 9.08 11.79 -24.30
N GLU A 343 9.70 12.21 -25.40
CA GLU A 343 10.87 13.09 -25.35
C GLU A 343 10.53 14.46 -24.76
N ILE A 344 9.44 15.10 -25.20
CA ILE A 344 8.98 16.37 -24.62
C ILE A 344 8.67 16.19 -23.12
N LYS A 345 7.96 15.12 -22.75
CA LYS A 345 7.69 14.80 -21.33
C LYS A 345 8.98 14.57 -20.54
N SER A 346 9.97 13.91 -21.13
CA SER A 346 11.26 13.66 -20.50
C SER A 346 12.02 14.95 -20.21
N GLU A 347 11.93 15.93 -21.11
CA GLU A 347 12.55 17.25 -20.99
C GLU A 347 11.87 18.12 -19.91
N GLN A 348 10.55 17.99 -19.74
CA GLN A 348 9.75 18.85 -18.85
C GLN A 348 9.52 18.25 -17.44
N LEU A 349 9.43 16.93 -17.31
CA LEU A 349 9.11 16.27 -16.04
C LEU A 349 10.34 16.11 -15.12
N LYS A 350 10.06 15.97 -13.82
CA LYS A 350 11.08 15.68 -12.78
C LYS A 350 10.62 14.53 -11.88
N GLY A 351 11.55 13.97 -11.11
CA GLY A 351 11.26 12.89 -10.14
C GLY A 351 10.83 11.58 -10.79
N GLN A 352 9.98 10.81 -10.11
CA GLN A 352 9.56 9.47 -10.55
C GLN A 352 8.83 9.47 -11.91
N GLY A 353 8.09 10.54 -12.22
CA GLY A 353 7.42 10.70 -13.51
C GLY A 353 8.41 10.69 -14.68
N LYS A 354 9.56 11.36 -14.52
CA LYS A 354 10.63 11.35 -15.53
C LYS A 354 11.25 9.96 -15.69
N VAL A 355 11.53 9.25 -14.60
CA VAL A 355 12.12 7.90 -14.65
C VAL A 355 11.25 6.93 -15.45
N ASN A 356 9.94 6.99 -15.25
CA ASN A 356 8.99 6.13 -15.98
C ASN A 356 8.96 6.47 -17.48
N VAL A 357 8.92 7.77 -17.81
CA VAL A 357 8.94 8.26 -19.20
C VAL A 357 10.24 7.89 -19.91
N ASP A 358 11.39 8.05 -19.25
CA ASP A 358 12.71 7.70 -19.81
C ASP A 358 12.82 6.20 -20.09
N HIS A 359 12.28 5.36 -19.21
CA HIS A 359 12.24 3.91 -19.42
C HIS A 359 11.36 3.53 -20.63
N GLU A 360 10.16 4.11 -20.76
CA GLU A 360 9.27 3.88 -21.91
C GLU A 360 9.90 4.39 -23.21
N LEU A 361 10.47 5.60 -23.20
CA LEU A 361 11.18 6.18 -24.34
C LEU A 361 12.34 5.29 -24.81
N GLY A 362 13.14 4.74 -23.88
CA GLY A 362 14.21 3.80 -24.19
C GLY A 362 13.72 2.48 -24.77
N LEU A 363 12.53 2.00 -24.40
CA LEU A 363 11.91 0.83 -25.02
C LEU A 363 11.49 1.11 -26.47
N LEU A 364 10.85 2.25 -26.74
CA LEU A 364 10.37 2.59 -28.07
C LEU A 364 11.52 2.95 -29.03
N ARG A 365 12.57 3.63 -28.57
CA ARG A 365 13.79 3.88 -29.36
C ARG A 365 14.44 2.60 -29.82
N ARG A 366 14.53 1.59 -28.94
CA ARG A 366 15.03 0.25 -29.33
C ARG A 366 14.16 -0.42 -30.39
N VAL A 367 12.84 -0.25 -30.34
CA VAL A 367 11.93 -0.77 -31.39
C VAL A 367 12.20 -0.08 -32.72
N LEU A 368 12.39 1.24 -32.73
CA LEU A 368 12.73 2.00 -33.93
C LEU A 368 14.10 1.58 -34.50
N GLU A 369 15.14 1.50 -33.66
CA GLU A 369 16.48 1.04 -34.07
C GLU A 369 16.43 -0.37 -34.67
N GLN A 370 15.68 -1.29 -34.06
CA GLN A 370 15.52 -2.65 -34.53
C GLN A 370 14.73 -2.77 -35.84
N SER A 371 13.92 -1.76 -36.18
CA SER A 371 13.19 -1.75 -37.46
C SER A 371 14.11 -1.58 -38.68
N GLY A 372 15.32 -1.03 -38.48
CA GLY A 372 16.26 -0.73 -39.56
C GLY A 372 15.82 0.41 -40.48
N VAL A 373 14.72 1.10 -40.16
CA VAL A 373 14.23 2.26 -40.91
C VAL A 373 15.06 3.48 -40.55
N GLU A 374 15.71 4.09 -41.55
CA GLU A 374 16.33 5.40 -41.40
C GLU A 374 15.25 6.49 -41.44
N LEU A 375 14.91 7.02 -40.28
CA LEU A 375 13.93 8.09 -40.16
C LEU A 375 14.51 9.41 -40.67
N LEU A 376 13.88 9.99 -41.70
CA LEU A 376 14.14 11.35 -42.15
C LEU A 376 13.99 12.34 -40.98
N PRO A 377 15.03 13.17 -40.70
CA PRO A 377 14.99 14.14 -39.60
C PRO A 377 13.80 15.09 -39.67
N GLU A 378 13.39 15.47 -40.88
CA GLU A 378 12.23 16.34 -41.11
C GLU A 378 10.93 15.75 -40.56
N HIS A 379 10.67 14.46 -40.80
CA HIS A 379 9.48 13.78 -40.30
C HIS A 379 9.45 13.71 -38.76
N TYR A 380 10.63 13.53 -38.14
CA TYR A 380 10.74 13.55 -36.68
C TYR A 380 10.49 14.94 -36.12
N HIS A 381 11.14 15.97 -36.68
CA HIS A 381 11.00 17.35 -36.23
C HIS A 381 9.58 17.87 -36.40
N GLN A 382 8.93 17.61 -37.54
CA GLN A 382 7.53 18.02 -37.76
C GLN A 382 6.59 17.45 -36.70
N LEU A 383 6.73 16.17 -36.32
CA LEU A 383 5.95 15.57 -35.24
C LEU A 383 6.30 16.14 -33.86
N LYS A 384 7.59 16.37 -33.59
CA LYS A 384 8.01 16.97 -32.31
C LYS A 384 7.49 18.40 -32.18
N ASP A 385 7.54 19.20 -33.23
CA ASP A 385 7.12 20.60 -33.24
C ASP A 385 5.61 20.74 -33.02
N VAL A 386 4.79 19.92 -33.70
CA VAL A 386 3.33 19.94 -33.49
C VAL A 386 2.96 19.43 -32.10
N ASN A 387 3.66 18.42 -31.57
CA ASN A 387 3.44 17.92 -30.21
C ASN A 387 3.88 18.93 -29.15
N GLN A 388 4.97 19.67 -29.39
CA GLN A 388 5.41 20.75 -28.50
C GLN A 388 4.41 21.92 -28.51
N SER A 389 3.86 22.24 -29.68
CA SER A 389 2.82 23.27 -29.81
C SER A 389 1.56 22.87 -29.04
N LEU A 390 1.10 21.63 -29.18
CA LEU A 390 -0.02 21.08 -28.41
C LEU A 390 0.24 21.11 -26.91
N TRP A 391 1.44 20.72 -26.47
CA TRP A 391 1.83 20.78 -25.06
C TRP A 391 1.71 22.20 -24.51
N ASN A 392 2.25 23.18 -25.23
CA ASN A 392 2.20 24.59 -24.81
C ASN A 392 0.76 25.11 -24.75
N ILE A 393 -0.07 24.79 -25.76
CA ILE A 393 -1.49 25.16 -25.77
C ILE A 393 -2.22 24.57 -24.57
N GLU A 394 -1.99 23.30 -24.24
CA GLU A 394 -2.60 22.67 -23.07
C GLU A 394 -2.16 23.33 -21.75
N ASP A 395 -0.88 23.67 -21.62
CA ASP A 395 -0.37 24.34 -20.42
C ASP A 395 -0.95 25.76 -20.29
N ASP A 396 -1.08 26.50 -21.38
CA ASP A 396 -1.72 27.82 -21.39
C ASP A 396 -3.22 27.72 -21.04
N ILE A 397 -3.94 26.72 -21.58
CA ILE A 397 -5.33 26.44 -21.21
C ILE A 397 -5.45 26.12 -19.72
N ARG A 398 -4.57 25.27 -19.16
CA ARG A 398 -4.54 24.97 -17.72
C ARG A 398 -4.27 26.22 -16.89
N ALA A 399 -3.41 27.12 -17.37
CA ALA A 399 -3.12 28.37 -16.68
C ALA A 399 -4.35 29.31 -16.67
N HIS A 400 -5.12 29.36 -17.75
CA HIS A 400 -6.39 30.09 -17.80
C HIS A 400 -7.47 29.45 -16.91
N GLU A 401 -7.61 28.12 -16.93
CA GLU A 401 -8.50 27.37 -16.02
C GLU A 401 -8.19 27.67 -14.55
N HIS A 402 -6.91 27.64 -14.17
CA HIS A 402 -6.48 27.97 -12.81
C HIS A 402 -6.85 29.42 -12.40
N ARG A 403 -6.83 30.36 -13.35
CA ARG A 403 -7.22 31.75 -13.12
C ARG A 403 -8.73 31.99 -13.28
N GLN A 404 -9.51 30.97 -13.69
CA GLN A 404 -10.90 31.08 -14.10
C GLN A 404 -11.15 32.17 -15.16
N ASP A 405 -10.19 32.33 -16.07
CA ASP A 405 -10.24 33.33 -17.14
C ASP A 405 -10.59 32.68 -18.48
N PHE A 406 -11.86 32.79 -18.86
CA PHE A 406 -12.44 32.19 -20.05
C PHE A 406 -12.70 33.21 -21.17
N GLY A 407 -11.85 34.23 -21.24
CA GLY A 407 -11.92 35.29 -22.24
C GLY A 407 -11.55 34.84 -23.66
N GLU A 408 -11.34 35.82 -24.54
CA GLU A 408 -11.05 35.59 -25.95
C GLU A 408 -9.81 34.70 -26.18
N GLN A 409 -8.76 34.90 -25.38
CA GLN A 409 -7.52 34.13 -25.47
C GLN A 409 -7.75 32.63 -25.16
N PHE A 410 -8.55 32.31 -24.14
CA PHE A 410 -8.93 30.92 -23.84
C PHE A 410 -9.68 30.28 -25.01
N ILE A 411 -10.65 30.99 -25.60
CA ILE A 411 -11.42 30.52 -26.75
C ILE A 411 -10.51 30.27 -27.96
N GLN A 412 -9.56 31.17 -28.23
CA GLN A 412 -8.59 31.01 -29.32
C GLN A 412 -7.70 29.79 -29.09
N LEU A 413 -7.16 29.62 -27.87
CA LEU A 413 -6.35 28.45 -27.50
C LEU A 413 -7.14 27.15 -27.64
N ALA A 414 -8.35 27.07 -27.08
CA ALA A 414 -9.20 25.88 -27.18
C ALA A 414 -9.53 25.51 -28.63
N ARG A 415 -9.76 26.50 -29.51
CA ARG A 415 -9.97 26.28 -30.95
C ARG A 415 -8.68 25.85 -31.66
N SER A 416 -7.51 26.29 -31.22
CA SER A 416 -6.25 25.87 -31.84
C SER A 416 -5.92 24.40 -31.60
N VAL A 417 -6.47 23.77 -30.54
CA VAL A 417 -6.23 22.35 -30.22
C VAL A 417 -6.63 21.41 -31.36
N TYR A 418 -7.83 21.57 -31.93
CA TYR A 418 -8.25 20.68 -33.03
C TYR A 418 -7.42 20.94 -34.29
N GLN A 419 -7.06 22.19 -34.58
CA GLN A 419 -6.23 22.55 -35.73
C GLN A 419 -4.85 21.90 -35.65
N GLN A 420 -4.22 21.93 -34.47
CA GLN A 420 -2.94 21.26 -34.24
C GLN A 420 -3.08 19.73 -34.29
N ASN A 421 -4.19 19.17 -33.80
CA ASN A 421 -4.47 17.74 -33.90
C ASN A 421 -4.71 17.27 -35.34
N ASP A 422 -5.29 18.11 -36.19
CA ASP A 422 -5.48 17.86 -37.62
C ASP A 422 -4.14 17.92 -38.36
N GLN A 423 -3.31 18.92 -38.04
CA GLN A 423 -1.93 19.02 -38.56
C GLN A 423 -1.10 17.79 -38.15
N ARG A 424 -1.16 17.37 -36.88
CA ARG A 424 -0.50 16.16 -36.38
C ARG A 424 -0.98 14.92 -37.12
N ALA A 425 -2.28 14.79 -37.37
CA ALA A 425 -2.84 13.68 -38.14
C ALA A 425 -2.33 13.68 -39.60
N ALA A 426 -2.27 14.84 -40.25
CA ALA A 426 -1.74 14.98 -41.60
C ALA A 426 -0.25 14.60 -41.69
N ILE A 427 0.56 15.03 -40.71
CA ILE A 427 1.98 14.65 -40.61
C ILE A 427 2.09 13.13 -40.41
N LYS A 428 1.32 12.54 -39.49
CA LYS A 428 1.31 11.08 -39.28
C LYS A 428 0.93 10.31 -40.55
N ARG A 429 -0.03 10.83 -41.32
CA ARG A 429 -0.42 10.25 -42.61
C ARG A 429 0.73 10.31 -43.62
N SER A 430 1.39 11.46 -43.77
CA SER A 430 2.56 11.61 -44.65
C SER A 430 3.67 10.62 -44.31
N ILE A 431 3.96 10.44 -43.01
CA ILE A 431 4.95 9.47 -42.52
C ILE A 431 4.52 8.05 -42.87
N ASN A 432 3.27 7.68 -42.59
CA ASN A 432 2.76 6.34 -42.92
C ASN A 432 2.82 6.05 -44.44
N ASP A 433 2.50 7.04 -45.28
CA ASP A 433 2.59 6.92 -46.74
C ASP A 433 4.05 6.79 -47.22
N HIS A 434 4.97 7.57 -46.66
CA HIS A 434 6.38 7.55 -47.02
C HIS A 434 7.07 6.22 -46.67
N TYR A 435 6.83 5.69 -45.46
CA TYR A 435 7.46 4.45 -44.99
C TYR A 435 6.64 3.19 -45.28
N GLY A 436 5.54 3.31 -46.04
CA GLY A 436 4.72 2.17 -46.44
C GLY A 436 4.09 1.42 -45.25
N SER A 437 3.65 2.14 -44.22
CA SER A 437 3.06 1.54 -43.03
C SER A 437 1.84 0.67 -43.38
N ALA A 438 1.88 -0.60 -42.96
CA ALA A 438 0.82 -1.58 -43.21
C ALA A 438 -0.47 -1.26 -42.43
N ILE A 439 -0.35 -0.54 -41.31
CA ILE A 439 -1.47 -0.02 -40.52
C ILE A 439 -1.54 1.49 -40.72
N ARG A 440 -2.75 2.01 -40.85
CA ARG A 440 -3.03 3.45 -40.96
C ARG A 440 -4.10 3.81 -39.95
N GLU A 441 -3.86 4.88 -39.21
CA GLU A 441 -4.92 5.50 -38.43
C GLU A 441 -5.74 6.39 -39.37
N GLU A 442 -7.04 6.13 -39.47
CA GLU A 442 -7.98 6.96 -40.22
C GLU A 442 -8.77 7.82 -39.23
N LYS A 443 -8.75 9.14 -39.41
CA LYS A 443 -9.61 10.05 -38.65
C LYS A 443 -10.81 10.45 -39.51
N SER A 444 -12.00 10.34 -38.94
CA SER A 444 -13.25 10.77 -39.58
C SER A 444 -13.45 12.27 -39.39
N TYR A 445 -12.72 13.09 -40.16
CA TYR A 445 -13.02 14.51 -40.27
C TYR A 445 -13.07 14.88 -41.75
N SER A 446 -14.29 14.82 -42.29
CA SER A 446 -14.70 15.32 -43.60
C SER A 446 -14.99 16.82 -43.55
#